data_AF-A0A4V3DJI6-F1
#
_entry.id   AF-A0A4V3DJI6-F1
#
_cell.length_a   1.000
_cell.length_b   1.000
_cell.length_c   1.000
_cell.angle_alpha   90.00
_cell.angle_beta   90.00
_cell.angle_gamma   90.00
#
_symmetry.space_group_name_H-M   'P 1'
#
loop_
_entity.id
_entity.type
_entity.pdbx_description
1 polymer ?
#
loop_
_entity_poly.entity_id
_entity_poly.type
_entity_poly.pdbx_seq_one_letter_code
_entity_poly.pdbx_strand_id
1 'polypeptide(L)' 'MKITLTLSTMERIALRRFANDIGADLETAAHTALRDWLTLIGELEEAYDLGEDTETVGSA' A
#
# COMPACT_ATOMS: atom_id res chain seq x y z
N MET A 1 -1.94 7.28 13.54
CA MET A 1 -2.36 6.19 14.47
C MET A 1 -1.21 5.20 14.58
N LYS A 2 -0.96 4.62 15.76
CA LYS A 2 0.06 3.57 15.94
C LYS A 2 -0.61 2.25 16.30
N ILE A 3 -0.27 1.20 15.57
CA ILE A 3 -0.75 -0.17 15.81
C ILE A 3 0.45 -1.06 16.16
N THR A 4 0.25 -2.04 17.04
CA THR A 4 1.28 -3.02 17.42
C THR A 4 0.86 -4.39 16.94
N LEU A 5 1.73 -5.07 16.20
CA LEU A 5 1.48 -6.39 15.64
C LEU A 5 2.32 -7.43 16.37
N THR A 6 1.71 -8.55 16.72
CA THR A 6 2.42 -9.76 17.14
C THR A 6 2.48 -10.69 15.95
N LEU A 7 3.67 -10.88 15.37
CA LEU A 7 3.90 -11.72 14.21
C LEU A 7 4.37 -13.12 14.66
N SER A 8 3.89 -14.16 14.01
CA SER A 8 4.46 -15.50 14.05
C SER A 8 5.89 -15.52 13.47
N THR A 9 6.60 -16.63 13.68
CA THR A 9 7.96 -16.78 13.13
C THR A 9 8.00 -16.65 11.61
N MET A 10 7.02 -17.22 10.89
CA MET A 10 7.00 -17.18 9.43
C MET A 10 6.69 -15.78 8.91
N GLU A 11 5.77 -15.05 9.54
CA GLU A 11 5.46 -13.66 9.17
C GLU A 11 6.66 -12.74 9.40
N ARG A 12 7.42 -12.93 10.49
CA ARG A 12 8.67 -12.17 10.72
C ARG A 12 9.72 -12.43 9.62
N ILE A 13 9.85 -13.68 9.18
CA ILE A 13 10.78 -14.04 8.10
C ILE A 13 10.33 -13.41 6.78
N ALA A 14 9.04 -13.50 6.46
CA ALA A 14 8.47 -12.91 5.26
C ALA A 14 8.67 -11.38 5.24
N LEU A 15 8.34 -10.68 6.33
CA LEU A 15 8.53 -9.24 6.45
C LEU A 15 10.01 -8.83 6.30
N ARG A 16 10.93 -9.60 6.88
CA ARG A 16 12.37 -9.32 6.75
C ARG A 16 12.88 -9.52 5.32
N ARG A 17 12.38 -10.53 4.60
CA ARG A 17 12.70 -10.72 3.18
C ARG A 17 12.18 -9.55 2.36
N PHE A 18 10.91 -9.21 2.53
CA PHE A 18 10.29 -8.09 1.84
C PHE A 18 11.04 -6.77 2.10
N ALA A 19 11.38 -6.49 3.36
CA ALA A 19 12.17 -5.30 3.74
C ALA A 19 13.52 -5.25 3.02
N ASN A 20 14.23 -6.38 2.94
CA ASN A 20 15.47 -6.47 2.17
C ASN A 20 15.24 -6.24 0.67
N ASP A 21 14.18 -6.82 0.10
CA ASP A 21 13.88 -6.74 -1.33
C ASP A 21 13.58 -5.30 -1.77
N ILE A 22 12.90 -4.52 -0.94
CA ILE A 22 12.59 -3.10 -1.21
C ILE A 22 13.65 -2.12 -0.65
N GLY A 23 14.70 -2.62 0.00
CA GLY A 23 15.77 -1.80 0.57
C GLY A 23 15.31 -0.87 1.71
N ALA A 24 14.33 -1.30 2.51
CA ALA A 24 13.74 -0.50 3.58
C ALA A 24 13.90 -1.14 4.97
N ASP A 25 13.63 -0.37 6.03
CA ASP A 25 13.52 -0.93 7.39
C ASP A 25 12.19 -1.69 7.59
N LEU A 26 12.09 -2.40 8.72
CA LEU A 26 10.93 -3.25 9.01
C LEU A 26 9.63 -2.45 9.19
N GLU A 27 9.71 -1.21 9.70
CA GLU A 27 8.53 -0.38 9.93
C GLU A 27 7.97 0.13 8.60
N THR A 28 8.84 0.63 7.73
CA THR A 28 8.52 1.06 6.37
C THR A 28 7.98 -0.11 5.55
N ALA A 29 8.63 -1.27 5.60
CA ALA A 29 8.15 -2.46 4.89
C ALA A 29 6.78 -2.93 5.39
N ALA A 30 6.53 -2.90 6.70
CA ALA A 30 5.22 -3.25 7.24
C ALA A 30 4.13 -2.24 6.82
N HIS A 31 4.48 -0.95 6.81
CA HIS A 31 3.59 0.10 6.35
C HIS A 31 3.24 -0.07 4.86
N THR A 32 4.23 -0.30 4.00
CA THR A 32 4.04 -0.55 2.57
C THR A 32 3.17 -1.79 2.33
N ALA A 33 3.48 -2.92 2.97
CA ALA A 33 2.70 -4.15 2.79
C ALA A 33 1.23 -3.97 3.23
N LEU A 34 0.99 -3.24 4.32
CA LEU A 34 -0.37 -2.93 4.77
C LEU A 34 -1.10 -2.01 3.78
N ARG A 35 -0.41 -0.96 3.31
CA ARG A 35 -0.96 -0.02 2.34
C ARG A 35 -1.35 -0.74 1.05
N ASP A 36 -0.44 -1.52 0.48
CA ASP A 36 -0.66 -2.27 -0.76
C ASP A 36 -1.83 -3.25 -0.60
N TRP A 37 -1.94 -3.93 0.55
CA TRP A 37 -3.07 -4.82 0.80
C TRP A 37 -4.40 -4.07 0.90
N LEU A 38 -4.45 -2.95 1.62
CA LEU A 38 -5.66 -2.13 1.74
C LEU A 38 -6.10 -1.58 0.37
N THR A 39 -5.15 -1.15 -0.45
CA THR A 39 -5.42 -0.74 -1.84
C THR A 39 -5.97 -1.90 -2.66
N LEU A 40 -5.34 -3.08 -2.59
CA LEU A 40 -5.75 -4.27 -3.33
C LEU A 40 -7.20 -4.70 -3.02
N ILE A 41 -7.65 -4.54 -1.77
CA ILE A 41 -9.01 -4.90 -1.36
C ILE A 41 -10.02 -3.75 -1.49
N GLY A 42 -9.59 -2.56 -1.94
CA GLY A 42 -10.45 -1.40 -2.14
C GLY A 42 -10.80 -0.60 -0.87
N GLU A 43 -10.15 -0.87 0.26
CA GLU A 43 -10.34 -0.12 1.51
C GLU A 43 -9.47 1.14 1.60
N LEU A 44 -8.49 1.26 0.70
CA LEU A 44 -7.71 2.47 0.49
C LEU A 44 -7.71 2.81 -0.99
N GLU A 45 -8.40 3.89 -1.35
CA GLU A 45 -8.31 4.42 -2.71
C GLU A 45 -6.99 5.21 -2.84
N GLU A 46 -6.18 4.87 -3.84
CA GLU A 46 -5.14 5.79 -4.27
C GLU A 46 -5.84 7.02 -4.83
N ALA A 47 -5.49 8.19 -4.30
CA ALA A 47 -5.94 9.45 -4.86
C ALA A 47 -5.35 9.56 -6.27
N TYR A 48 -6.06 9.01 -7.26
CA TYR A 48 -5.87 9.39 -8.64
C TYR A 48 -6.16 10.89 -8.68
N ASP A 49 -5.13 11.65 -9.01
CA ASP A 49 -5.25 13.05 -9.36
C ASP A 49 -6.21 13.12 -10.56
N LEU A 50 -7.50 13.34 -10.31
CA LEU A 50 -8.51 13.65 -11.32
C LEU A 50 -8.30 15.09 -11.83
N GLY A 51 -7.06 15.43 -12.18
CA GLY A 51 -6.67 16.68 -12.80
C GLY A 51 -6.62 16.51 -14.32
N GLU A 52 -7.57 17.15 -15.02
CA GLU A 52 -7.62 17.46 -16.47
C GLU A 52 -7.39 16.24 -17.40
N ASP A 53 -8.40 15.57 -17.97
CA ASP A 53 -9.37 16.08 -18.92
C ASP A 53 -10.56 15.11 -19.03
N THR A 54 -11.71 15.45 -18.46
CA THR A 54 -12.98 14.83 -18.84
C THR A 54 -13.90 15.85 -19.50
N GLU A 55 -13.39 16.57 -20.50
CA GLU A 55 -14.24 17.16 -21.52
C GLU A 55 -14.39 16.15 -22.67
N THR A 56 -15.34 15.23 -22.54
CA THR A 56 -15.79 14.44 -23.69
C THR A 56 -16.69 15.35 -24.54
N VAL A 57 -16.15 15.78 -25.68
CA VAL A 57 -16.86 16.51 -26.74
C VAL A 57 -18.09 15.70 -27.17
N GLY A 58 -19.29 16.26 -26.99
CA GLY A 58 -20.54 15.59 -27.33
C GLY A 58 -21.77 16.46 -27.10
N SER A 59 -21.79 17.68 -27.67
CA SER A 59 -23.05 18.41 -27.82
C SER A 59 -23.81 17.83 -29.02
N ALA A 60 -24.96 17.24 -28.73
CA ALA A 60 -25.99 16.83 -29.69
C ALA A 60 -26.71 18.02 -30.32
#